data_AF-G5AB11-F1
#
_entry.id   AF-G5AB11-F1
#
_cell.length_a   1.000
_cell.length_b   1.000
_cell.length_c   1.000
_cell.angle_alpha   90.00
_cell.angle_beta   90.00
_cell.angle_gamma   90.00
#
_symmetry.space_group_name_H-M   'P 1'
#
loop_
_entity.id
_entity.type
_entity.pdbx_description
1 polymer ?
#
loop_
_entity_poly.entity_id
_entity_poly.type
_entity_poly.pdbx_seq_one_letter_code
_entity_poly.pdbx_strand_id
1 'polypeptide(L)' 'MAWKVFAVVDPLPANTTSTCQPLDVNVMGPLKSALRSTWAYRKNPKTAKEKCLDIIERTIIAWKP' A
#
# COMPACT_ATOMS: atom_id res chain seq x y z
N MET A 1 -35.15 -6.69 -0.19
CA MET A 1 -34.37 -7.34 -1.26
C MET A 1 -32.90 -7.29 -0.85
N ALA A 2 -32.37 -8.35 -0.24
CA ALA A 2 -30.95 -8.40 0.13
C ALA A 2 -30.17 -8.99 -1.05
N TRP A 3 -29.22 -8.24 -1.61
CA TRP A 3 -28.36 -8.77 -2.66
C TRP A 3 -27.42 -9.81 -2.05
N LYS A 4 -27.53 -11.05 -2.52
CA LYS A 4 -26.61 -12.13 -2.16
C LYS A 4 -25.29 -11.88 -2.85
N VAL A 5 -24.28 -11.45 -2.09
CA VAL A 5 -22.92 -11.28 -2.60
C VAL A 5 -22.29 -12.67 -2.71
N PHE A 6 -21.90 -13.06 -3.91
CA PHE A 6 -21.14 -14.28 -4.13
C PHE A 6 -19.65 -13.90 -4.21
N ALA A 7 -18.81 -14.54 -3.40
CA ALA A 7 -17.36 -14.39 -3.46
C ALA A 7 -16.77 -15.70 -3.99
N VAL A 8 -15.95 -15.60 -5.03
CA VAL A 8 -15.16 -16.72 -5.57
C VAL A 8 -13.72 -16.50 -5.13
N VAL A 9 -13.11 -17.51 -4.52
CA VAL A 9 -11.69 -17.48 -4.18
C VAL A 9 -10.91 -17.87 -5.43
N ASP A 10 -10.09 -16.95 -5.93
CA ASP A 10 -9.20 -17.21 -7.06
C ASP A 10 -7.83 -17.68 -6.53
N PRO A 11 -7.43 -18.95 -6.78
CA PRO A 11 -6.17 -19.47 -6.27
C PRO A 11 -5.00 -18.85 -7.04
N LEU A 12 -3.97 -18.44 -6.30
CA LEU A 12 -2.72 -17.94 -6.88
C LEU A 12 -1.68 -19.05 -6.90
N PRO A 13 -0.81 -19.09 -7.93
CA PRO A 13 0.36 -19.94 -7.90
C PRO A 13 1.23 -19.68 -6.65
N ALA A 14 1.96 -20.70 -6.21
CA ALA A 14 2.83 -20.56 -5.05
C ALA A 14 3.89 -19.46 -5.30
N ASN A 15 4.10 -18.60 -4.30
CA ASN A 15 5.08 -17.51 -4.32
C ASN A 15 4.85 -16.43 -5.39
N THR A 16 3.64 -16.29 -5.94
CA THR A 16 3.35 -15.27 -6.97
C THR A 16 2.48 -14.11 -6.48
N THR A 17 2.33 -13.92 -5.17
CA THR A 17 1.52 -12.81 -4.63
C THR A 17 1.97 -11.45 -5.18
N SER A 18 3.28 -11.21 -5.23
CA SER A 18 3.88 -9.97 -5.73
C SER A 18 3.76 -9.76 -7.25
N THR A 19 3.39 -10.78 -8.01
CA THR A 19 3.30 -10.75 -9.48
C THR A 19 1.89 -11.00 -10.01
N CYS A 20 1.01 -11.64 -9.23
CA CYS A 20 -0.34 -12.01 -9.63
C CYS A 20 -1.43 -11.26 -8.86
N GLN A 21 -1.20 -10.81 -7.62
CA GLN A 21 -2.23 -10.05 -6.90
C GLN A 21 -2.32 -8.62 -7.44
N PRO A 22 -3.50 -8.17 -7.92
CA PRO A 22 -3.67 -6.81 -8.39
C PRO A 22 -3.33 -5.76 -7.34
N LEU A 23 -3.63 -6.04 -6.06
CA LEU A 23 -3.25 -5.15 -4.95
C LEU A 23 -1.73 -5.01 -4.85
N ASP A 24 -0.97 -6.10 -4.89
CA ASP A 24 0.48 -6.01 -4.76
C ASP A 24 1.16 -5.38 -5.99
N VAL A 25 0.75 -5.81 -7.18
CA VAL A 25 1.36 -5.39 -8.45
C VAL A 25 1.02 -3.94 -8.78
N ASN A 26 -0.27 -3.58 -8.72
CA ASN A 26 -0.75 -2.30 -9.26
C ASN A 26 -0.90 -1.23 -8.20
N VAL A 27 -1.08 -1.59 -6.93
CA VAL A 27 -1.30 -0.61 -5.85
C VAL A 27 -0.05 -0.50 -4.98
N MET A 28 0.39 -1.60 -4.38
CA MET A 28 1.49 -1.57 -3.42
C MET A 28 2.84 -1.29 -4.08
N GLY A 29 3.12 -1.82 -5.27
CA GLY A 29 4.35 -1.56 -6.02
C GLY A 29 4.55 -0.06 -6.29
N PRO A 30 3.61 0.61 -6.99
CA PRO A 30 3.67 2.04 -7.25
C PRO A 30 3.72 2.89 -5.97
N LEU A 31 2.90 2.56 -4.97
CA LEU A 31 2.88 3.28 -3.69
C LEU A 31 4.25 3.21 -2.98
N LYS A 32 4.86 2.01 -2.90
CA LYS A 32 6.19 1.83 -2.31
C LYS A 32 7.26 2.63 -3.06
N SER A 33 7.17 2.69 -4.39
CA SER A 33 8.06 3.51 -5.23
C SER A 33 7.93 5.00 -4.93
N ALA A 34 6.69 5.51 -4.88
CA ALA A 34 6.40 6.91 -4.55
C ALA A 34 6.89 7.27 -3.14
N LEU A 35 6.63 6.42 -2.13
CA LEU A 35 7.13 6.62 -0.76
C LEU A 35 8.66 6.72 -0.71
N ARG A 36 9.38 5.86 -1.44
CA ARG A 36 10.87 5.94 -1.53
C ARG A 36 11.35 7.28 -2.09
N SER A 37 10.66 7.84 -3.09
CA SER A 37 11.02 9.15 -3.66
C SER A 37 10.84 10.30 -2.66
N THR A 38 9.84 10.21 -1.77
CA THR A 38 9.56 11.24 -0.76
C THR A 38 10.46 11.16 0.48
N TRP A 39 11.18 10.05 0.67
CA TRP A 39 11.98 9.79 1.87
C TRP A 39 13.13 10.78 2.05
N ALA A 40 13.74 11.26 0.96
CA ALA A 40 14.93 12.12 1.00
C ALA A 40 14.70 13.51 1.63
N TYR A 41 13.46 13.97 1.74
CA TYR A 41 13.14 15.38 2.04
C TYR A 41 12.55 15.65 3.44
N ARG A 42 12.41 14.64 4.32
CA ARG A 42 11.73 14.81 5.62
C ARG A 42 12.61 14.58 6.85
N LYS A 43 12.18 15.18 7.97
CA LYS A 43 12.78 15.03 9.31
C LYS A 43 12.68 13.58 9.80
N ASN A 44 13.64 13.15 10.61
CA ASN A 44 13.64 11.83 11.25
C ASN A 44 12.74 11.85 12.51
N PRO A 45 11.56 11.19 12.50
CA PRO A 45 10.70 11.09 13.68
C PRO A 45 11.36 10.25 14.79
N LYS A 46 11.27 10.69 16.04
CA LYS A 46 11.94 10.06 17.20
C LYS A 46 11.01 9.16 17.99
N THR A 47 9.74 9.51 18.12
CA THR A 47 8.76 8.74 18.90
C THR A 47 7.92 7.79 18.03
N ALA A 48 7.30 6.78 18.64
CA ALA A 48 6.40 5.86 17.92
C ALA A 48 5.18 6.60 17.33
N LYS A 49 4.63 7.58 18.06
CA LYS A 49 3.51 8.41 17.59
C LYS A 49 3.91 9.26 16.39
N GLU A 50 5.07 9.90 16.44
CA GLU A 50 5.61 10.67 15.32
C GLU A 50 5.83 9.79 14.09
N LYS A 51 6.40 8.59 14.26
CA LYS A 51 6.59 7.63 13.16
C LYS A 51 5.26 7.23 12.52
N CYS A 52 4.23 6.99 13.32
CA CYS A 52 2.90 6.63 12.83
C CYS A 52 2.29 7.77 11.99
N LEU A 53 2.24 8.98 12.55
CA LEU A 53 1.70 10.16 11.85
C LEU A 53 2.48 10.47 10.57
N ASP A 54 3.80 10.40 10.63
CA ASP A 54 4.67 10.63 9.49
C ASP A 54 4.43 9.62 8.36
N ILE A 55 4.22 8.33 8.67
CA ILE A 55 3.85 7.32 7.65
C ILE A 55 2.47 7.62 7.04
N ILE A 56 1.48 8.01 7.85
CA ILE A 56 0.14 8.35 7.37
C ILE A 56 0.20 9.55 6.41
N GLU A 57 0.83 10.65 6.83
CA GLU A 57 1.00 11.84 5.99
C GLU A 57 1.75 11.53 4.69
N ARG A 58 2.82 10.73 4.77
CA ARG A 58 3.58 10.31 3.59
C ARG A 58 2.74 9.49 2.64
N THR A 59 1.93 8.58 3.17
CA THR A 59 1.05 7.74 2.36
C THR A 59 0.00 8.59 1.64
N ILE A 60 -0.60 9.57 2.33
CA ILE A 60 -1.56 10.52 1.73
C ILE A 60 -0.91 11.31 0.58
N ILE A 61 0.31 11.83 0.78
CA ILE A 61 1.01 12.62 -0.23
C ILE A 61 1.48 11.74 -1.42
N ALA A 62 1.93 10.52 -1.14
CA ALA A 62 2.42 9.59 -2.15
C ALA A 62 1.28 8.95 -2.96
N TRP A 63 0.07 8.88 -2.40
CA TRP A 63 -1.10 8.34 -3.07
C TRP A 63 -1.54 9.27 -4.21
N LYS A 64 -1.26 8.84 -5.44
CA LYS A 64 -1.78 9.45 -6.66
C LYS A 64 -2.88 8.53 -7.23
N PRO A 65 -4.10 9.03 -7.44
CA PRO A 65 -5.19 8.25 -8.04
C PRO A 65 -4.88 7.87 -9.49
#